data_AF-A0A7C6DMA3-F1
#
_entry.id   AF-A0A7C6DMA3-F1
#
_cell.length_a   1.000
_cell.length_b   1.000
_cell.length_c   1.000
_cell.angle_alpha   90.00
_cell.angle_beta   90.00
_cell.angle_gamma   90.00
#
_symmetry.space_group_name_H-M   'P 1'
#
loop_
_entity.id
_entity.type
_entity.pdbx_description
1 polymer ?
#
loop_
_entity_poly.entity_id
_entity_poly.type
_entity_poly.pdbx_seq_one_letter_code
_entity_poly.pdbx_strand_id
1 'polypeptide(L)'
;MRGRLAIDGRHFVYPDGRPFHWRGVTAFRLLDYVADGDEGKADAFLRWARANGFNLVRVLGSLCCWFDLQPHSAQAALPRLLEMAAQRDLYVEVVALAGTRMRAFDLEQHVRAVGEICGRIENCLVQIANEPYHPTQDPRLARTAYLTQLAGLLPDRVVYTLGASSSDRAHDPGGEYITRHLARGGEPWKMAARVRDLELLSAETDRPVVSGEPIGAYERADVGRRSDDPALFFAFGVLGRLFDVGTTFHMEDGLHAVVPRPNQQRCAEAFIEGTRLIPEDVRPEFQNATWPTSPVRSARFSRNVWKVYSAVTGSRGWTVALGLHGDPGIVWANGWEPAGVLAEKPGIRVYAISRRP
;
A
#
# COMPACT_ATOMS: atom_id res chain seq x y z
N MET A 1 -4.68 -17.43 9.76
CA MET A 1 -5.20 -16.84 8.51
C MET A 1 -6.71 -16.82 8.51
N ARG A 2 -7.31 -15.76 7.95
CA ARG A 2 -8.77 -15.51 8.00
C ARG A 2 -9.50 -15.82 6.69
N GLY A 3 -8.90 -16.60 5.79
CA GLY A 3 -9.48 -16.95 4.50
C GLY A 3 -9.34 -15.87 3.43
N ARG A 4 -10.05 -16.05 2.32
CA ARG A 4 -9.88 -15.22 1.12
C ARG A 4 -10.46 -13.82 1.31
N LEU A 5 -9.72 -12.79 0.90
CA LEU A 5 -10.24 -11.43 0.88
C LEU A 5 -11.31 -11.29 -0.22
N ALA A 6 -12.34 -10.52 0.08
CA ALA A 6 -13.33 -10.06 -0.87
C ALA A 6 -13.34 -8.53 -0.92
N ILE A 7 -14.10 -7.97 -1.86
CA ILE A 7 -14.32 -6.54 -2.00
C ILE A 7 -15.76 -6.22 -1.62
N ASP A 8 -15.90 -5.21 -0.78
CA ASP A 8 -17.18 -4.64 -0.34
C ASP A 8 -17.14 -3.13 -0.60
N GLY A 9 -17.68 -2.72 -1.76
CA GLY A 9 -17.55 -1.37 -2.31
C GLY A 9 -16.08 -0.93 -2.36
N ARG A 10 -15.75 0.07 -1.55
CA ARG A 10 -14.40 0.67 -1.48
C ARG A 10 -13.41 -0.09 -0.59
N HIS A 11 -13.79 -1.21 0.00
CA HIS A 11 -13.02 -1.85 1.06
C HIS A 11 -12.63 -3.29 0.74
N PHE A 12 -11.47 -3.71 1.23
CA PHE A 12 -11.15 -5.12 1.37
C PHE A 12 -11.77 -5.67 2.65
N VAL A 13 -12.34 -6.86 2.59
CA VAL A 13 -12.95 -7.53 3.75
C VAL A 13 -12.52 -8.98 3.87
N TYR A 14 -12.43 -9.46 5.10
CA TYR A 14 -12.35 -10.89 5.38
C TYR A 14 -13.72 -11.57 5.09
N PRO A 15 -13.77 -12.91 4.98
CA PRO A 15 -15.01 -13.68 4.82
C PRO A 15 -16.05 -13.44 5.92
N ASP A 16 -15.61 -13.03 7.12
CA ASP A 16 -16.49 -12.68 8.24
C ASP A 16 -17.02 -11.24 8.20
N GLY A 17 -16.76 -10.52 7.10
CA GLY A 17 -17.18 -9.14 6.88
C GLY A 17 -16.32 -8.09 7.58
N ARG A 18 -15.34 -8.49 8.42
CA ARG A 18 -14.46 -7.51 9.07
C ARG A 18 -13.55 -6.82 8.06
N PRO A 19 -13.22 -5.54 8.26
CA PRO A 19 -12.31 -4.81 7.38
C PRO A 19 -10.91 -5.46 7.34
N PHE A 20 -10.31 -5.53 6.15
CA PHE A 20 -8.89 -5.77 5.96
C PHE A 20 -8.17 -4.44 5.71
N HIS A 21 -7.46 -3.96 6.72
CA HIS A 21 -6.63 -2.74 6.59
C HIS A 21 -5.28 -3.10 5.98
N TRP A 22 -5.08 -2.76 4.71
CA TRP A 22 -3.86 -3.09 3.97
C TRP A 22 -2.64 -2.38 4.56
N ARG A 23 -1.70 -3.19 5.06
CA ARG A 23 -0.37 -2.79 5.56
C ARG A 23 0.68 -3.64 4.87
N GLY A 24 0.92 -3.29 3.61
CA GLY A 24 1.82 -4.03 2.72
C GLY A 24 3.28 -3.66 2.98
N VAL A 25 4.19 -4.56 2.59
CA VAL A 25 5.61 -4.26 2.43
C VAL A 25 6.14 -4.83 1.12
N THR A 26 7.02 -4.10 0.46
CA THR A 26 7.72 -4.56 -0.75
C THR A 26 8.70 -5.69 -0.43
N ALA A 27 8.62 -6.79 -1.19
CA ALA A 27 9.46 -7.99 -1.06
C ALA A 27 9.71 -8.65 -2.42
N PHE A 28 10.19 -7.90 -3.42
CA PHE A 28 10.17 -8.34 -4.82
C PHE A 28 10.85 -9.68 -5.09
N ARG A 29 12.02 -9.89 -4.50
CA ARG A 29 12.82 -11.11 -4.65
C ARG A 29 12.31 -12.30 -3.82
N LEU A 30 11.27 -12.14 -3.01
CA LEU A 30 10.92 -13.17 -2.02
C LEU A 30 10.60 -14.53 -2.67
N LEU A 31 9.93 -14.53 -3.84
CA LEU A 31 9.63 -15.74 -4.60
C LEU A 31 10.87 -16.38 -5.25
N ASP A 32 11.85 -15.56 -5.65
CA ASP A 32 13.13 -16.01 -6.19
C ASP A 32 13.90 -16.86 -5.17
N TYR A 33 13.93 -16.45 -3.89
CA TYR A 33 14.56 -17.27 -2.85
C TYR A 33 13.93 -18.66 -2.71
N VAL A 34 12.61 -18.77 -2.82
CA VAL A 34 11.94 -20.08 -2.76
C VAL A 34 12.25 -20.90 -4.02
N ALA A 35 12.27 -20.26 -5.20
CA ALA A 35 12.64 -20.90 -6.46
C ALA A 35 14.08 -21.44 -6.46
N ASP A 36 15.01 -20.73 -5.81
CA ASP A 36 16.42 -21.13 -5.66
C ASP A 36 16.66 -22.13 -4.50
N GLY A 37 15.62 -22.50 -3.75
CA GLY A 37 15.72 -23.38 -2.57
C GLY A 37 16.26 -22.70 -1.31
N ASP A 38 16.40 -21.38 -1.28
CA ASP A 38 16.80 -20.57 -0.13
C ASP A 38 15.58 -20.13 0.71
N GLU A 39 14.77 -21.10 1.15
CA GLU A 39 13.61 -20.82 1.99
C GLU A 39 13.97 -20.14 3.32
N GLY A 40 15.23 -20.28 3.79
CA GLY A 40 15.71 -19.65 5.00
C GLY A 40 15.69 -18.12 4.93
N LYS A 41 16.13 -17.53 3.80
CA LYS A 41 16.00 -16.08 3.58
C LYS A 41 14.56 -15.64 3.45
N ALA A 42 13.74 -16.40 2.73
CA ALA A 42 12.33 -16.08 2.57
C ALA A 42 11.57 -16.09 3.91
N ASP A 43 11.78 -17.13 4.74
CA ASP A 43 11.23 -17.22 6.08
C ASP A 43 11.70 -16.08 6.99
N ALA A 44 13.00 -15.74 6.97
CA ALA A 44 13.54 -14.64 7.78
C ALA A 44 12.82 -13.32 7.46
N PHE A 45 12.59 -13.01 6.18
CA PHE A 45 11.85 -11.83 5.78
C PHE A 45 10.37 -11.89 6.20
N LEU A 46 9.68 -13.01 5.97
CA LEU A 46 8.27 -13.17 6.35
C LEU A 46 8.08 -13.05 7.87
N ARG A 47 8.97 -13.63 8.69
CA ARG A 47 8.96 -13.47 10.15
C ARG A 47 9.15 -12.02 10.55
N TRP A 48 10.13 -11.35 9.95
CA TRP A 48 10.36 -9.92 10.18
C TRP A 48 9.11 -9.09 9.85
N ALA A 49 8.51 -9.31 8.67
CA ALA A 49 7.33 -8.56 8.23
C ALA A 49 6.17 -8.73 9.21
N ARG A 50 5.88 -9.98 9.61
CA ARG A 50 4.82 -10.26 10.58
C ARG A 50 5.12 -9.63 11.95
N ALA A 51 6.34 -9.81 12.46
CA ALA A 51 6.74 -9.28 13.77
C ALA A 51 6.63 -7.74 13.84
N ASN A 52 6.89 -7.06 12.73
CA ASN A 52 6.78 -5.61 12.64
C ASN A 52 5.34 -5.12 12.42
N GLY A 53 4.37 -6.00 12.15
CA GLY A 53 2.96 -5.64 12.04
C GLY A 53 2.43 -5.49 10.63
N PHE A 54 3.22 -5.82 9.61
CA PHE A 54 2.71 -5.97 8.25
C PHE A 54 1.76 -7.17 8.19
N ASN A 55 0.78 -7.09 7.28
CA ASN A 55 -0.18 -8.17 7.02
C ASN A 55 -0.16 -8.65 5.56
N LEU A 56 0.68 -8.03 4.72
CA LEU A 56 0.82 -8.39 3.32
C LEU A 56 2.26 -8.16 2.85
N VAL A 57 2.77 -9.05 2.00
CA VAL A 57 4.03 -8.88 1.26
C VAL A 57 3.76 -8.82 -0.24
N ARG A 58 4.45 -7.94 -0.96
CA ARG A 58 4.32 -7.76 -2.40
C ARG A 58 5.52 -8.35 -3.12
N VAL A 59 5.29 -9.32 -4.01
CA VAL A 59 6.34 -10.13 -4.65
C VAL A 59 6.22 -10.10 -6.17
N LEU A 60 7.32 -10.31 -6.89
CA LEU A 60 7.31 -10.44 -8.36
C LEU A 60 7.26 -11.90 -8.77
N GLY A 61 6.42 -12.21 -9.78
CA GLY A 61 6.29 -13.52 -10.42
C GLY A 61 7.24 -13.74 -11.60
N SER A 62 7.94 -12.69 -12.02
CA SER A 62 8.96 -12.72 -13.07
C SER A 62 9.85 -11.49 -12.96
N LEU A 63 11.16 -11.63 -13.18
CA LEU A 63 12.12 -10.53 -13.38
C LEU A 63 13.45 -11.11 -13.88
N CYS A 64 14.25 -10.35 -14.64
CA CYS A 64 15.61 -10.78 -14.99
C CYS A 64 16.66 -9.65 -15.05
N CYS A 65 16.44 -8.55 -14.31
CA CYS A 65 17.41 -7.45 -14.22
C CYS A 65 18.16 -7.42 -12.87
N TRP A 66 17.45 -7.43 -11.74
CA TRP A 66 18.04 -7.37 -10.39
C TRP A 66 18.23 -8.73 -9.73
N PHE A 67 17.44 -9.71 -10.18
CA PHE A 67 17.51 -11.14 -9.86
C PHE A 67 16.88 -11.89 -11.04
N ASP A 68 17.14 -13.20 -11.15
CA ASP A 68 16.76 -14.00 -12.32
C ASP A 68 15.63 -15.00 -12.01
N LEU A 69 14.42 -14.48 -11.83
CA LEU A 69 13.25 -15.31 -11.60
C LEU A 69 12.60 -15.72 -12.93
N GLN A 70 12.84 -16.97 -13.32
CA GLN A 70 12.23 -17.58 -14.50
C GLN A 70 10.72 -17.81 -14.29
N PRO A 71 9.87 -17.60 -15.31
CA PRO A 71 8.43 -17.82 -15.20
C PRO A 71 8.02 -19.22 -14.71
N HIS A 72 8.70 -20.27 -15.16
CA HIS A 72 8.41 -21.65 -14.74
C HIS A 72 8.87 -21.92 -13.30
N SER A 73 10.03 -21.39 -12.89
CA SER A 73 10.52 -21.49 -11.51
C SER A 73 9.61 -20.76 -10.55
N ALA A 74 9.11 -19.57 -10.93
CA ALA A 74 8.12 -18.82 -10.16
C ALA A 74 6.83 -19.61 -9.96
N GLN A 75 6.30 -20.23 -11.02
CA GLN A 75 5.10 -21.07 -10.94
C GLN A 75 5.30 -22.27 -10.01
N ALA A 76 6.45 -22.93 -10.08
CA ALA A 76 6.77 -24.08 -9.22
C ALA A 76 6.92 -23.67 -7.74
N ALA A 77 7.52 -22.51 -7.46
CA ALA A 77 7.80 -22.03 -6.12
C ALA A 77 6.61 -21.33 -5.45
N LEU A 78 5.69 -20.75 -6.23
CA LEU A 78 4.61 -19.91 -5.71
C LEU A 78 3.71 -20.64 -4.68
N PRO A 79 3.25 -21.89 -4.88
CA PRO A 79 2.46 -22.59 -3.87
C PRO A 79 3.18 -22.64 -2.52
N ARG A 80 4.48 -22.94 -2.53
CA ARG A 80 5.30 -23.02 -1.32
C ARG A 80 5.45 -21.68 -0.63
N LEU A 81 5.70 -20.60 -1.37
CA LEU A 81 5.74 -19.25 -0.80
C LEU A 81 4.41 -18.87 -0.13
N LEU A 82 3.28 -19.15 -0.79
CA LEU A 82 1.95 -18.84 -0.27
C LEU A 82 1.67 -19.60 1.04
N GLU A 83 2.05 -20.87 1.14
CA GLU A 83 1.99 -21.65 2.38
C GLU A 83 2.85 -21.03 3.50
N MET A 84 4.10 -20.67 3.18
CA MET A 84 5.00 -20.03 4.15
C MET A 84 4.43 -18.70 4.66
N ALA A 85 3.87 -17.87 3.78
CA ALA A 85 3.21 -16.63 4.19
C ALA A 85 1.96 -16.92 5.05
N ALA A 86 1.18 -17.94 4.71
CA ALA A 86 -0.03 -18.31 5.46
C ALA A 86 0.25 -18.79 6.88
N GLN A 87 1.30 -19.58 7.07
CA GLN A 87 1.78 -19.98 8.40
C GLN A 87 2.17 -18.79 9.30
N ARG A 88 2.48 -17.64 8.68
CA ARG A 88 2.87 -16.39 9.35
C ARG A 88 1.75 -15.36 9.36
N ASP A 89 0.53 -15.75 8.98
CA ASP A 89 -0.66 -14.88 8.93
C ASP A 89 -0.47 -13.65 8.02
N LEU A 90 0.19 -13.87 6.87
CA LEU A 90 0.45 -12.86 5.85
C LEU A 90 -0.31 -13.20 4.55
N TYR A 91 -0.85 -12.16 3.92
CA TYR A 91 -1.28 -12.20 2.52
C TYR A 91 -0.10 -11.90 1.58
N VAL A 92 -0.25 -12.26 0.31
CA VAL A 92 0.74 -12.02 -0.74
C VAL A 92 0.06 -11.34 -1.92
N GLU A 93 0.52 -10.14 -2.28
CA GLU A 93 0.22 -9.56 -3.58
C GLU A 93 1.24 -10.09 -4.59
N VAL A 94 0.78 -10.92 -5.53
CA VAL A 94 1.61 -11.53 -6.57
C VAL A 94 1.53 -10.66 -7.83
N VAL A 95 2.61 -9.96 -8.15
CA VAL A 95 2.74 -9.24 -9.42
C VAL A 95 3.15 -10.24 -10.49
N ALA A 96 2.22 -10.74 -11.30
CA ALA A 96 2.48 -11.81 -12.26
C ALA A 96 3.57 -11.42 -13.27
N LEU A 97 3.50 -10.21 -13.84
CA LEU A 97 4.38 -9.76 -14.91
C LEU A 97 5.27 -8.58 -14.50
N ALA A 98 6.58 -8.78 -14.51
CA ALA A 98 7.55 -7.70 -14.44
C ALA A 98 8.76 -7.93 -15.38
N GLY A 99 9.22 -6.86 -16.03
CA GLY A 99 10.38 -6.93 -16.93
C GLY A 99 10.18 -7.83 -18.16
N THR A 100 8.95 -7.95 -18.68
CA THR A 100 8.59 -8.92 -19.71
C THR A 100 9.27 -8.74 -21.08
N ARG A 101 9.89 -7.59 -21.38
CA ARG A 101 10.74 -7.43 -22.58
C ARG A 101 12.11 -8.05 -22.45
N MET A 102 12.56 -8.26 -21.22
CA MET A 102 13.93 -8.70 -20.96
C MET A 102 14.09 -10.20 -21.19
N ARG A 103 12.97 -10.93 -21.32
CA ARG A 103 12.93 -12.37 -21.63
C ARG A 103 11.65 -12.73 -22.38
N ALA A 104 11.77 -13.53 -23.43
CA ALA A 104 10.60 -14.08 -24.13
C ALA A 104 9.99 -15.27 -23.38
N PHE A 105 8.67 -15.22 -23.17
CA PHE A 105 7.84 -16.33 -22.68
C PHE A 105 6.37 -16.04 -23.01
N ASP A 106 5.51 -17.05 -22.87
CA ASP A 106 4.07 -16.89 -23.07
C ASP A 106 3.43 -16.18 -21.86
N LEU A 107 3.02 -14.93 -22.06
CA LEU A 107 2.39 -14.10 -21.03
C LEU A 107 1.03 -14.65 -20.59
N GLU A 108 0.23 -15.14 -21.53
CA GLU A 108 -1.12 -15.64 -21.24
C GLU A 108 -1.06 -16.95 -20.45
N GLN A 109 -0.19 -17.87 -20.88
CA GLN A 109 0.07 -19.11 -20.15
C GLN A 109 0.60 -18.82 -18.74
N HIS A 110 1.51 -17.85 -18.59
CA HIS A 110 2.06 -17.51 -17.28
C HIS A 110 1.00 -16.92 -16.34
N VAL A 111 0.19 -15.95 -16.81
CA VAL A 111 -0.89 -15.37 -16.00
C VAL A 111 -1.92 -16.42 -15.62
N ARG A 112 -2.31 -17.31 -16.54
CA ARG A 112 -3.23 -18.41 -16.24
C ARG A 112 -2.69 -19.31 -15.12
N ALA A 113 -1.42 -19.72 -15.22
CA ALA A 113 -0.81 -20.59 -14.20
C ALA A 113 -0.73 -19.91 -12.82
N VAL A 114 -0.34 -18.63 -12.77
CA VAL A 114 -0.35 -17.84 -11.53
C VAL A 114 -1.78 -17.75 -10.96
N GLY A 115 -2.77 -17.47 -11.81
CA GLY A 115 -4.17 -17.40 -11.44
C GLY A 115 -4.73 -18.71 -10.88
N GLU A 116 -4.41 -19.85 -11.49
CA GLU A 116 -4.80 -21.18 -11.00
C GLU A 116 -4.21 -21.49 -9.62
N ILE A 117 -2.94 -21.15 -9.40
CA ILE A 117 -2.28 -21.30 -8.09
C ILE A 117 -2.96 -20.41 -7.05
N CYS A 118 -3.15 -19.12 -7.37
CA CYS A 118 -3.79 -18.14 -6.49
C CYS A 118 -5.29 -18.43 -6.26
N GLY A 119 -5.93 -19.14 -7.19
CA GLY A 119 -7.28 -19.63 -7.02
C GLY A 119 -7.37 -20.72 -5.95
N ARG A 120 -6.36 -21.58 -5.82
CA ARG A 120 -6.38 -22.69 -4.86
C ARG A 120 -6.06 -22.27 -3.43
N ILE A 121 -5.31 -21.18 -3.25
CA ILE A 121 -4.83 -20.72 -1.93
C ILE A 121 -5.46 -19.38 -1.57
N GLU A 122 -5.87 -19.21 -0.33
CA GLU A 122 -6.75 -18.10 0.09
C GLU A 122 -6.02 -16.78 0.36
N ASN A 123 -4.69 -16.80 0.47
CA ASN A 123 -3.92 -15.66 0.99
C ASN A 123 -3.26 -14.80 -0.06
N CYS A 124 -3.83 -14.73 -1.25
CA CYS A 124 -3.20 -14.00 -2.32
C CYS A 124 -4.18 -13.16 -3.13
N LEU A 125 -3.63 -12.07 -3.64
CA LEU A 125 -4.22 -11.19 -4.63
C LEU A 125 -3.26 -11.12 -5.80
N VAL A 126 -3.77 -10.80 -6.99
CA VAL A 126 -2.94 -10.72 -8.19
C VAL A 126 -2.87 -9.28 -8.70
N GLN A 127 -1.67 -8.82 -9.00
CA GLN A 127 -1.46 -7.68 -9.88
C GLN A 127 -0.98 -8.21 -11.23
N ILE A 128 -1.69 -7.89 -12.33
CA ILE A 128 -1.33 -8.43 -13.65
C ILE A 128 0.08 -7.97 -14.06
N ALA A 129 0.39 -6.67 -13.96
CA ALA A 129 1.71 -6.14 -14.30
C ALA A 129 2.19 -5.01 -13.36
N ASN A 130 3.49 -4.96 -13.03
CA ASN A 130 4.06 -3.99 -12.07
C ASN A 130 3.83 -2.53 -12.47
N GLU A 131 4.25 -2.20 -13.68
CA GLU A 131 4.18 -0.87 -14.29
C GLU A 131 3.99 -1.11 -15.78
N PRO A 132 2.78 -1.44 -16.25
CA PRO A 132 2.52 -1.90 -17.62
C PRO A 132 3.02 -0.95 -18.71
N TYR A 133 3.18 0.33 -18.39
CA TYR A 133 3.70 1.37 -19.28
C TYR A 133 5.24 1.44 -19.33
N HIS A 134 5.95 0.76 -18.43
CA HIS A 134 7.40 0.89 -18.31
C HIS A 134 8.12 0.28 -19.53
N PRO A 135 9.21 0.89 -20.06
CA PRO A 135 9.89 0.41 -21.25
C PRO A 135 10.46 -1.02 -21.19
N THR A 136 10.62 -1.58 -19.99
CA THR A 136 11.05 -2.98 -19.77
C THR A 136 9.91 -3.99 -19.90
N GLN A 137 8.69 -3.56 -20.21
CA GLN A 137 7.53 -4.41 -20.42
C GLN A 137 7.24 -4.62 -21.91
N ASP A 138 6.65 -5.77 -22.25
CA ASP A 138 6.02 -6.01 -23.55
C ASP A 138 5.05 -4.86 -23.83
N PRO A 139 5.16 -4.16 -24.97
CA PRO A 139 4.37 -2.97 -25.25
C PRO A 139 2.87 -3.28 -25.36
N ARG A 140 2.48 -4.54 -25.53
CA ARG A 140 1.07 -4.94 -25.45
C ARG A 140 0.50 -4.66 -24.07
N LEU A 141 1.29 -4.75 -23.00
CA LEU A 141 0.87 -4.52 -21.61
C LEU A 141 0.48 -3.06 -21.34
N ALA A 142 0.98 -2.10 -22.13
CA ALA A 142 0.58 -0.69 -22.00
C ALA A 142 -0.89 -0.45 -22.42
N ARG A 143 -1.57 -1.44 -23.02
CA ARG A 143 -2.97 -1.34 -23.44
C ARG A 143 -3.89 -1.96 -22.40
N THR A 144 -4.76 -1.16 -21.78
CA THR A 144 -5.74 -1.63 -20.79
C THR A 144 -6.56 -2.83 -21.30
N ALA A 145 -7.01 -2.82 -22.55
CA ALA A 145 -7.77 -3.93 -23.13
C ALA A 145 -7.00 -5.27 -23.12
N TYR A 146 -5.68 -5.25 -23.31
CA TYR A 146 -4.88 -6.47 -23.25
C TYR A 146 -4.69 -6.93 -21.79
N LEU A 147 -4.48 -6.00 -20.85
CA LEU A 147 -4.46 -6.34 -19.42
C LEU A 147 -5.79 -6.94 -18.96
N THR A 148 -6.92 -6.40 -19.42
CA THR A 148 -8.26 -6.95 -19.14
C THR A 148 -8.42 -8.37 -19.72
N GLN A 149 -7.92 -8.62 -20.94
CA GLN A 149 -7.90 -9.97 -21.51
C GLN A 149 -7.10 -10.94 -20.63
N LEU A 150 -5.92 -10.53 -20.15
CA LEU A 150 -5.10 -11.33 -19.23
C LEU A 150 -5.81 -11.58 -17.89
N ALA A 151 -6.49 -10.58 -17.35
CA ALA A 151 -7.26 -10.73 -16.12
C ALA A 151 -8.43 -11.71 -16.26
N GLY A 152 -9.06 -11.78 -17.44
CA GLY A 152 -10.07 -12.79 -17.76
C GLY A 152 -9.58 -14.24 -17.78
N LEU A 153 -8.26 -14.46 -17.63
CA LEU A 153 -7.66 -15.78 -17.45
C LEU A 153 -7.63 -16.23 -15.99
N LEU A 154 -7.83 -15.31 -15.05
CA LEU A 154 -7.87 -15.61 -13.62
C LEU A 154 -9.20 -16.29 -13.25
N PRO A 155 -9.20 -17.23 -12.30
CA PRO A 155 -10.45 -17.73 -11.73
C PRO A 155 -11.26 -16.60 -11.06
N ASP A 156 -12.59 -16.60 -11.20
CA ASP A 156 -13.51 -15.55 -10.69
C ASP A 156 -13.35 -15.19 -9.21
N ARG A 157 -12.80 -16.11 -8.41
CA ARG A 157 -12.56 -15.90 -6.99
C ARG A 157 -11.27 -15.14 -6.67
N VAL A 158 -10.39 -14.85 -7.64
CA VAL A 158 -9.11 -14.20 -7.40
C VAL A 158 -9.25 -12.69 -7.53
N VAL A 159 -9.20 -11.98 -6.40
CA VAL A 159 -9.17 -10.51 -6.39
C VAL A 159 -7.91 -10.01 -7.11
N TYR A 160 -8.08 -9.08 -8.05
CA TYR A 160 -6.99 -8.60 -8.88
C TYR A 160 -6.99 -7.09 -9.17
N THR A 161 -5.82 -6.59 -9.57
CA THR A 161 -5.64 -5.29 -10.22
C THR A 161 -4.84 -5.45 -11.52
N LEU A 162 -5.09 -4.59 -12.50
CA LEU A 162 -4.40 -4.67 -13.80
C LEU A 162 -2.95 -4.15 -13.74
N GLY A 163 -2.63 -3.26 -12.82
CA GLY A 163 -1.31 -2.67 -12.67
C GLY A 163 -1.35 -1.18 -12.35
N ALA A 164 -0.18 -0.59 -12.10
CA ALA A 164 -0.10 0.83 -11.81
C ALA A 164 -0.21 1.68 -13.09
N SER A 165 -0.85 2.83 -12.97
CA SER A 165 -0.78 3.90 -13.98
C SER A 165 0.46 4.76 -13.76
N SER A 166 0.86 5.53 -14.77
CA SER A 166 1.93 6.53 -14.67
C SER A 166 1.50 7.81 -13.94
N SER A 167 0.21 7.92 -13.60
CA SER A 167 -0.37 9.05 -12.88
C SER A 167 -1.11 8.58 -11.63
N ASP A 168 -0.93 9.33 -10.53
CA ASP A 168 -1.55 9.07 -9.23
C ASP A 168 -3.09 8.96 -9.31
N ARG A 169 -3.71 9.73 -10.22
CA ARG A 169 -5.18 9.91 -10.33
C ARG A 169 -5.81 9.27 -11.56
N ALA A 170 -5.06 8.53 -12.36
CA ALA A 170 -5.67 7.87 -13.51
C ALA A 170 -6.72 6.86 -13.03
N HIS A 171 -7.82 6.71 -13.77
CA HIS A 171 -8.79 5.63 -13.54
C HIS A 171 -8.26 4.30 -14.08
N ASP A 172 -7.57 4.36 -15.21
CA ASP A 172 -6.98 3.21 -15.87
C ASP A 172 -5.44 3.13 -15.74
N PRO A 173 -4.89 1.91 -15.73
CA PRO A 173 -5.62 0.64 -15.67
C PRO A 173 -6.18 0.38 -14.26
N GLY A 174 -7.30 -0.36 -14.17
CA GLY A 174 -7.98 -0.73 -12.92
C GLY A 174 -8.56 -2.14 -12.99
N GLY A 175 -8.62 -2.85 -11.87
CA GLY A 175 -9.25 -4.18 -11.76
C GLY A 175 -10.39 -4.15 -10.76
N GLU A 176 -10.58 -5.22 -10.00
CA GLU A 176 -11.51 -5.18 -8.85
C GLU A 176 -11.01 -4.20 -7.78
N TYR A 177 -9.70 -4.07 -7.62
CA TYR A 177 -9.06 -2.95 -6.93
C TYR A 177 -8.08 -2.21 -7.84
N ILE A 178 -7.64 -1.04 -7.39
CA ILE A 178 -6.74 -0.15 -8.14
C ILE A 178 -5.43 0.00 -7.38
N THR A 179 -4.30 -0.15 -8.07
CA THR A 179 -2.97 0.15 -7.52
C THR A 179 -2.35 1.38 -8.19
N ARG A 180 -1.71 2.25 -7.42
CA ARG A 180 -1.02 3.44 -7.92
C ARG A 180 0.35 3.58 -7.29
N HIS A 181 1.33 4.00 -8.08
CA HIS A 181 2.68 4.31 -7.60
C HIS A 181 2.74 5.82 -7.38
N LEU A 182 2.57 6.25 -6.13
CA LEU A 182 2.50 7.68 -5.82
C LEU A 182 3.79 8.39 -6.23
N ALA A 183 3.66 9.51 -6.93
CA ALA A 183 4.80 10.27 -7.41
C ALA A 183 5.75 10.67 -6.27
N ARG A 184 7.04 10.43 -6.51
CA ARG A 184 8.15 10.58 -5.54
C ARG A 184 8.78 11.98 -5.54
N GLY A 185 8.26 12.90 -6.35
CA GLY A 185 8.82 14.23 -6.54
C GLY A 185 8.21 15.30 -5.62
N GLY A 186 9.05 16.26 -5.23
CA GLY A 186 8.67 17.45 -4.47
C GLY A 186 8.92 17.33 -2.96
N GLU A 187 8.35 18.29 -2.21
CA GLU A 187 8.48 18.36 -0.75
C GLU A 187 7.90 17.12 -0.05
N PRO A 188 8.54 16.59 1.03
CA PRO A 188 8.09 15.39 1.75
C PRO A 188 6.61 15.38 2.11
N TRP A 189 6.11 16.48 2.66
CA TRP A 189 4.71 16.57 3.09
C TRP A 189 3.76 16.56 1.90
N LYS A 190 4.14 17.14 0.76
CA LYS A 190 3.38 17.04 -0.48
C LYS A 190 3.31 15.60 -0.98
N MET A 191 4.40 14.84 -0.86
CA MET A 191 4.40 13.41 -1.20
C MET A 191 3.41 12.63 -0.33
N ALA A 192 3.47 12.79 1.00
CA ALA A 192 2.55 12.10 1.91
C ALA A 192 1.08 12.45 1.66
N ALA A 193 0.76 13.73 1.41
CA ALA A 193 -0.63 14.11 1.15
C ALA A 193 -1.19 13.59 -0.17
N ARG A 194 -0.38 13.07 -1.10
CA ARG A 194 -0.90 12.40 -2.31
C ARG A 194 -1.69 11.13 -1.98
N VAL A 195 -1.59 10.58 -0.77
CA VAL A 195 -2.51 9.50 -0.33
C VAL A 195 -3.97 9.97 -0.41
N ARG A 196 -4.24 11.28 -0.28
CA ARG A 196 -5.57 11.86 -0.51
C ARG A 196 -6.11 11.60 -1.91
N ASP A 197 -5.24 11.56 -2.91
CA ASP A 197 -5.64 11.33 -4.29
C ASP A 197 -6.15 9.90 -4.50
N LEU A 198 -5.66 8.95 -3.71
CA LEU A 198 -6.16 7.57 -3.71
C LEU A 198 -7.56 7.48 -3.10
N GLU A 199 -7.85 8.27 -2.07
CA GLU A 199 -9.20 8.36 -1.51
C GLU A 199 -10.19 8.90 -2.53
N LEU A 200 -9.82 9.98 -3.21
CA LEU A 200 -10.65 10.57 -4.27
C LEU A 200 -10.93 9.55 -5.37
N LEU A 201 -9.88 8.88 -5.85
CA LEU A 201 -10.03 7.83 -6.87
C LEU A 201 -10.90 6.68 -6.38
N SER A 202 -10.77 6.28 -5.11
CA SER A 202 -11.60 5.24 -4.49
C SER A 202 -13.07 5.66 -4.44
N ALA A 203 -13.35 6.92 -4.08
CA ALA A 203 -14.70 7.47 -4.05
C ALA A 203 -15.33 7.56 -5.45
N GLU A 204 -14.54 7.96 -6.45
CA GLU A 204 -14.99 8.11 -7.84
C GLU A 204 -15.23 6.78 -8.56
N THR A 205 -14.53 5.72 -8.15
CA THR A 205 -14.61 4.40 -8.81
C THR A 205 -15.39 3.35 -8.03
N ASP A 206 -15.76 3.64 -6.78
CA ASP A 206 -16.36 2.69 -5.84
C ASP A 206 -15.54 1.39 -5.71
N ARG A 207 -14.22 1.56 -5.62
CA ARG A 207 -13.25 0.44 -5.51
C ARG A 207 -12.19 0.72 -4.46
N PRO A 208 -11.58 -0.32 -3.87
CA PRO A 208 -10.40 -0.15 -3.05
C PRO A 208 -9.24 0.39 -3.89
N VAL A 209 -8.46 1.30 -3.31
CA VAL A 209 -7.26 1.85 -3.94
C VAL A 209 -6.07 1.65 -3.01
N VAL A 210 -4.93 1.28 -3.58
CA VAL A 210 -3.68 0.98 -2.86
C VAL A 210 -2.53 1.81 -3.43
N SER A 211 -1.72 2.39 -2.54
CA SER A 211 -0.38 2.88 -2.90
C SER A 211 0.59 1.70 -2.96
N GLY A 212 0.87 1.19 -4.15
CA GLY A 212 1.69 -0.02 -4.36
C GLY A 212 3.19 0.21 -4.19
N GLU A 213 3.70 1.37 -4.62
CA GLU A 213 5.12 1.74 -4.54
C GLU A 213 5.31 3.27 -4.33
N PRO A 214 5.06 3.80 -3.12
CA PRO A 214 5.41 5.18 -2.80
C PRO A 214 6.93 5.41 -2.78
N ILE A 215 7.39 6.59 -2.33
CA ILE A 215 8.81 6.85 -2.05
C ILE A 215 9.37 5.75 -1.14
N GLY A 216 10.54 5.21 -1.49
CA GLY A 216 11.14 4.10 -0.75
C GLY A 216 11.99 4.56 0.43
N ALA A 217 12.00 3.79 1.52
CA ALA A 217 12.96 3.98 2.60
C ALA A 217 14.37 3.57 2.15
N TYR A 218 15.39 4.27 2.64
CA TYR A 218 16.79 3.91 2.45
C TYR A 218 17.64 4.32 3.65
N GLU A 219 18.91 3.92 3.66
CA GLU A 219 19.84 4.30 4.73
C GLU A 219 20.25 5.77 4.68
N ARG A 220 20.13 6.41 3.51
CA ARG A 220 20.38 7.83 3.29
C ARG A 220 19.39 8.38 2.26
N ALA A 221 18.97 9.62 2.40
CA ALA A 221 18.10 10.26 1.41
C ALA A 221 18.73 10.24 0.00
N ASP A 222 17.89 9.99 -0.99
CA ASP A 222 18.22 10.08 -2.41
C ASP A 222 17.07 10.82 -3.10
N VAL A 223 17.26 12.10 -3.35
CA VAL A 223 16.19 13.03 -3.69
C VAL A 223 15.39 12.53 -4.89
N GLY A 224 14.07 12.35 -4.69
CA GLY A 224 13.16 11.86 -5.72
C GLY A 224 13.11 10.33 -5.89
N ARG A 225 13.99 9.57 -5.22
CA ARG A 225 14.02 8.10 -5.28
C ARG A 225 13.81 7.43 -3.92
N ARG A 226 14.49 7.92 -2.88
CA ARG A 226 14.45 7.36 -1.52
C ARG A 226 14.44 8.44 -0.44
N SER A 227 13.88 8.11 0.71
CA SER A 227 13.91 8.93 1.92
C SER A 227 14.47 8.13 3.10
N ASP A 228 15.15 8.82 4.00
CA ASP A 228 15.65 8.28 5.27
C ASP A 228 14.85 8.82 6.48
N ASP A 229 13.73 9.53 6.25
CA ASP A 229 12.96 10.24 7.29
C ASP A 229 11.78 9.39 7.83
N PRO A 230 11.85 8.87 9.06
CA PRO A 230 10.76 8.08 9.64
C PRO A 230 9.46 8.87 9.80
N ALA A 231 9.50 10.21 9.96
CA ALA A 231 8.29 11.01 10.11
C ALA A 231 7.44 11.02 8.83
N LEU A 232 8.09 11.00 7.67
CA LEU A 232 7.43 10.85 6.38
C LEU A 232 6.70 9.50 6.27
N PHE A 233 7.35 8.40 6.67
CA PHE A 233 6.75 7.06 6.62
C PHE A 233 5.62 6.88 7.63
N PHE A 234 5.76 7.47 8.83
CA PHE A 234 4.65 7.59 9.76
C PHE A 234 3.46 8.33 9.15
N ALA A 235 3.69 9.43 8.42
CA ALA A 235 2.62 10.15 7.75
C ALA A 235 1.89 9.28 6.71
N PHE A 236 2.60 8.46 5.92
CA PHE A 236 1.96 7.50 5.01
C PHE A 236 1.06 6.51 5.75
N GLY A 237 1.54 5.94 6.85
CA GLY A 237 0.77 5.00 7.67
C GLY A 237 -0.50 5.61 8.26
N VAL A 238 -0.39 6.82 8.84
CA VAL A 238 -1.55 7.53 9.40
C VAL A 238 -2.55 7.91 8.31
N LEU A 239 -2.09 8.49 7.20
CA LEU A 239 -2.97 8.94 6.12
C LEU A 239 -3.66 7.78 5.40
N GLY A 240 -2.99 6.63 5.25
CA GLY A 240 -3.62 5.41 4.73
C GLY A 240 -4.84 5.00 5.56
N ARG A 241 -4.72 5.04 6.90
CA ARG A 241 -5.85 4.75 7.80
C ARG A 241 -6.90 5.86 7.84
N LEU A 242 -6.48 7.12 7.84
CA LEU A 242 -7.39 8.27 7.92
C LEU A 242 -8.29 8.34 6.68
N PHE A 243 -7.77 7.97 5.51
CA PHE A 243 -8.49 7.95 4.24
C PHE A 243 -9.08 6.58 3.88
N ASP A 244 -8.87 5.57 4.72
CA ASP A 244 -9.28 4.17 4.51
C ASP A 244 -8.85 3.58 3.15
N VAL A 245 -7.60 3.85 2.76
CA VAL A 245 -6.95 3.31 1.54
C VAL A 245 -5.73 2.46 1.89
N GLY A 246 -5.36 1.54 1.01
CA GLY A 246 -4.19 0.70 1.24
C GLY A 246 -2.87 1.43 1.02
N THR A 247 -1.87 1.12 1.84
CA THR A 247 -0.51 1.64 1.67
C THR A 247 0.53 0.53 1.83
N THR A 248 1.47 0.47 0.88
CA THR A 248 2.60 -0.44 0.92
C THR A 248 3.86 0.32 1.32
N PHE A 249 4.54 -0.14 2.37
CA PHE A 249 5.87 0.33 2.72
C PHE A 249 6.88 -0.15 1.68
N HIS A 250 7.45 0.79 0.94
CA HIS A 250 8.50 0.52 -0.04
C HIS A 250 9.87 0.83 0.59
N MET A 251 10.87 0.00 0.30
CA MET A 251 12.22 0.17 0.84
C MET A 251 13.27 -0.48 -0.08
N GLU A 252 14.51 0.00 -0.05
CA GLU A 252 15.59 -0.53 -0.90
C GLU A 252 15.88 -2.01 -0.61
N ASP A 253 15.99 -2.39 0.67
CA ASP A 253 16.27 -3.78 1.05
C ASP A 253 15.11 -4.73 0.66
N GLY A 254 13.89 -4.18 0.51
CA GLY A 254 12.69 -4.87 0.05
C GLY A 254 12.72 -5.23 -1.43
N LEU A 255 13.52 -4.54 -2.26
CA LEU A 255 13.76 -4.96 -3.65
C LEU A 255 14.41 -6.35 -3.71
N HIS A 256 15.21 -6.68 -2.70
CA HIS A 256 15.89 -7.96 -2.58
C HIS A 256 15.30 -8.85 -1.48
N ALA A 257 14.14 -8.49 -0.91
CA ALA A 257 13.50 -9.18 0.21
C ALA A 257 14.48 -9.50 1.36
N VAL A 258 15.36 -8.54 1.67
CA VAL A 258 16.29 -8.62 2.81
C VAL A 258 15.67 -7.88 3.99
N VAL A 259 15.85 -8.43 5.20
CA VAL A 259 15.46 -7.75 6.45
C VAL A 259 16.14 -6.38 6.49
N PRO A 260 15.39 -5.29 6.72
CA PRO A 260 15.92 -3.95 6.53
C PRO A 260 17.04 -3.62 7.52
N ARG A 261 17.99 -2.86 7.01
CA ARG A 261 19.04 -2.20 7.80
C ARG A 261 18.45 -1.13 8.75
N PRO A 262 19.24 -0.63 9.73
CA PRO A 262 18.71 0.11 10.85
C PRO A 262 17.85 1.32 10.50
N ASN A 263 18.19 2.11 9.47
CA ASN A 263 17.37 3.26 9.16
C ASN A 263 16.04 2.87 8.49
N GLN A 264 16.08 1.96 7.53
CA GLN A 264 14.87 1.41 6.91
C GLN A 264 13.97 0.72 7.95
N GLN A 265 14.56 0.06 8.95
CA GLN A 265 13.83 -0.51 10.08
C GLN A 265 13.09 0.57 10.88
N ARG A 266 13.73 1.69 11.23
CA ARG A 266 13.06 2.82 11.90
C ARG A 266 11.92 3.40 11.06
N CYS A 267 12.10 3.49 9.74
CA CYS A 267 11.05 3.93 8.83
C CYS A 267 9.87 2.94 8.79
N ALA A 268 10.14 1.63 8.81
CA ALA A 268 9.12 0.59 8.85
C ALA A 268 8.30 0.63 10.15
N GLU A 269 8.99 0.76 11.28
CA GLU A 269 8.36 0.93 12.61
C GLU A 269 7.48 2.17 12.65
N ALA A 270 7.98 3.30 12.15
CA ALA A 270 7.24 4.55 12.10
C ALA A 270 6.00 4.44 11.19
N PHE A 271 6.13 3.78 10.03
CA PHE A 271 4.98 3.47 9.17
C PHE A 271 3.92 2.68 9.93
N ILE A 272 4.29 1.56 10.55
CA ILE A 272 3.33 0.71 11.27
C ILE A 272 2.72 1.43 12.47
N GLU A 273 3.50 2.19 13.24
CA GLU A 273 3.01 3.06 14.31
C GLU A 273 1.87 3.95 13.81
N GLY A 274 2.08 4.60 12.66
CA GLY A 274 1.06 5.44 12.01
C GLY A 274 -0.21 4.66 11.67
N THR A 275 -0.08 3.44 11.12
CA THR A 275 -1.23 2.58 10.76
C THR A 275 -2.05 2.09 11.96
N ARG A 276 -1.53 2.21 13.19
CA ARG A 276 -2.17 1.70 14.40
C ARG A 276 -2.86 2.77 15.25
N LEU A 277 -2.72 4.05 14.90
CA LEU A 277 -3.35 5.13 15.68
C LEU A 277 -4.88 5.14 15.58
N ILE A 278 -5.42 4.64 14.49
CA ILE A 278 -6.87 4.47 14.28
C ILE A 278 -7.19 2.99 14.54
N PRO A 279 -8.11 2.67 15.47
CA PRO A 279 -8.48 1.30 15.78
C PRO A 279 -8.88 0.46 14.56
N GLU A 280 -8.60 -0.85 14.61
CA GLU A 280 -8.82 -1.78 13.49
C GLU A 280 -10.31 -2.02 13.20
N ASP A 281 -11.17 -1.87 14.21
CA ASP A 281 -12.62 -2.01 14.11
C ASP A 281 -13.33 -0.74 13.61
N VAL A 282 -12.56 0.33 13.34
CA VAL A 282 -13.08 1.62 12.89
C VAL A 282 -12.84 1.82 11.39
N ARG A 283 -13.92 2.18 10.68
CA ARG A 283 -13.89 2.80 9.35
C ARG A 283 -14.33 4.26 9.49
N PRO A 284 -13.40 5.22 9.55
CA PRO A 284 -13.77 6.61 9.78
C PRO A 284 -14.18 7.28 8.47
N GLU A 285 -15.12 8.22 8.54
CA GLU A 285 -15.52 9.06 7.41
C GLU A 285 -14.54 10.24 7.30
N PHE A 286 -13.92 10.40 6.14
CA PHE A 286 -12.99 11.50 5.90
C PHE A 286 -13.68 12.87 5.89
N GLN A 287 -13.03 13.87 6.49
CA GLN A 287 -13.41 15.27 6.47
C GLN A 287 -12.18 16.15 6.20
N ASN A 288 -12.20 16.89 5.10
CA ASN A 288 -11.15 17.88 4.84
C ASN A 288 -11.33 19.10 5.74
N ALA A 289 -10.24 19.74 6.17
CA ALA A 289 -10.35 21.04 6.82
C ALA A 289 -11.11 22.04 5.93
N THR A 290 -11.81 22.98 6.56
CA THR A 290 -12.64 24.03 5.94
C THR A 290 -13.92 23.55 5.23
N TRP A 291 -14.21 22.25 5.18
CA TRP A 291 -15.53 21.78 4.75
C TRP A 291 -16.61 22.16 5.77
N PRO A 292 -17.87 22.40 5.34
CA PRO A 292 -18.95 22.79 6.25
C PRO A 292 -19.16 21.82 7.42
N THR A 293 -18.95 20.52 7.20
CA THR A 293 -19.11 19.43 8.18
C THR A 293 -17.83 19.10 8.96
N SER A 294 -16.71 19.74 8.62
CA SER A 294 -15.40 19.37 9.14
C SER A 294 -15.26 19.65 10.64
N PRO A 295 -14.51 18.82 11.38
CA PRO A 295 -14.04 19.18 12.72
C PRO A 295 -13.17 20.45 12.75
N VAL A 296 -12.51 20.78 11.64
CA VAL A 296 -11.56 21.90 11.55
C VAL A 296 -12.10 22.98 10.63
N ARG A 297 -12.46 24.14 11.18
CA ARG A 297 -12.90 25.31 10.41
C ARG A 297 -11.73 26.02 9.74
N SER A 298 -10.64 26.22 10.46
CA SER A 298 -9.43 26.85 9.93
C SER A 298 -8.18 26.44 10.71
N ALA A 299 -7.02 26.76 10.15
CA ALA A 299 -5.72 26.65 10.79
C ALA A 299 -4.81 27.74 10.23
N ARG A 300 -3.61 27.92 10.80
CA ARG A 300 -2.57 28.84 10.30
C ARG A 300 -1.85 28.26 9.08
N PHE A 301 -2.63 27.97 8.04
CA PHE A 301 -2.14 27.48 6.76
C PHE A 301 -1.07 28.43 6.19
N SER A 302 -0.07 27.87 5.50
CA SER A 302 1.07 28.58 4.90
C SER A 302 2.06 29.22 5.89
N ARG A 303 1.71 29.31 7.19
CA ARG A 303 2.62 29.83 8.23
C ARG A 303 3.20 28.72 9.09
N ASN A 304 2.34 27.90 9.69
CA ASN A 304 2.74 26.92 10.70
C ASN A 304 2.32 25.49 10.36
N VAL A 305 1.41 25.31 9.41
CA VAL A 305 0.93 24.00 8.96
C VAL A 305 0.63 24.05 7.47
N TRP A 306 0.90 22.97 6.75
CA TRP A 306 0.60 22.91 5.32
C TRP A 306 -0.80 22.34 5.05
N LYS A 307 -1.16 21.21 5.67
CA LYS A 307 -2.48 20.58 5.53
C LYS A 307 -3.02 20.08 6.86
N VAL A 308 -4.33 20.08 7.00
CA VAL A 308 -5.04 19.46 8.13
C VAL A 308 -6.15 18.58 7.58
N TYR A 309 -6.16 17.32 7.98
CA TYR A 309 -7.16 16.32 7.58
C TYR A 309 -7.81 15.76 8.83
N SER A 310 -9.10 15.42 8.77
CA SER A 310 -9.78 14.72 9.85
C SER A 310 -10.49 13.48 9.32
N ALA A 311 -10.73 12.51 10.19
CA ALA A 311 -11.70 11.45 9.93
C ALA A 311 -12.49 11.14 11.21
N VAL A 312 -13.77 10.84 11.08
CA VAL A 312 -14.73 10.78 12.20
C VAL A 312 -15.57 9.50 12.17
N THR A 313 -16.00 9.04 13.34
CA THR A 313 -16.99 7.96 13.50
C THR A 313 -17.82 8.20 14.75
N GLY A 314 -19.12 8.44 14.57
CA GLY A 314 -19.99 8.89 15.65
C GLY A 314 -19.48 10.16 16.32
N SER A 315 -19.23 10.09 17.64
CA SER A 315 -18.71 11.21 18.45
C SER A 315 -17.19 11.21 18.63
N ARG A 316 -16.45 10.32 17.94
CA ARG A 316 -14.99 10.21 18.01
C ARG A 316 -14.37 10.53 16.66
N GLY A 317 -13.13 11.00 16.66
CA GLY A 317 -12.38 11.20 15.42
C GLY A 317 -10.89 11.38 15.64
N TRP A 318 -10.20 11.60 14.53
CA TRP A 318 -8.77 11.83 14.47
C TRP A 318 -8.49 12.99 13.53
N THR A 319 -7.56 13.87 13.91
CA THR A 319 -7.11 14.98 13.07
C THR A 319 -5.60 14.94 12.90
N VAL A 320 -5.11 15.05 11.68
CA VAL A 320 -3.69 15.09 11.33
C VAL A 320 -3.34 16.47 10.83
N ALA A 321 -2.36 17.11 11.47
CA ALA A 321 -1.72 18.32 10.99
C ALA A 321 -0.36 17.97 10.37
N LEU A 322 -0.18 18.29 9.09
CA LEU A 322 0.93 17.88 8.24
C LEU A 322 1.76 19.09 7.77
N GLY A 323 3.08 18.94 7.74
CA GLY A 323 4.01 20.02 7.40
C GLY A 323 4.06 21.09 8.50
N LEU A 324 4.21 20.66 9.75
CA LEU A 324 4.27 21.54 10.91
C LEU A 324 5.62 22.24 11.06
N HIS A 325 5.56 23.55 11.29
CA HIS A 325 6.72 24.40 11.65
C HIS A 325 6.51 25.15 12.97
N GLY A 326 5.38 24.92 13.64
CA GLY A 326 5.01 25.56 14.91
C GLY A 326 3.58 25.18 15.29
N ASP A 327 2.96 25.94 16.20
CA ASP A 327 1.56 25.73 16.57
C ASP A 327 0.64 25.92 15.35
N PRO A 328 -0.10 24.87 14.91
CA PRO A 328 -0.97 24.96 13.75
C PRO A 328 -2.14 25.94 13.95
N GLY A 329 -2.45 26.35 15.19
CA GLY A 329 -3.55 27.26 15.49
C GLY A 329 -4.88 26.74 14.96
N ILE A 330 -5.15 25.44 15.14
CA ILE A 330 -6.38 24.80 14.68
C ILE A 330 -7.57 25.43 15.40
N VAL A 331 -8.54 25.86 14.60
CA VAL A 331 -9.82 26.37 15.04
C VAL A 331 -10.86 25.29 14.79
N TRP A 332 -11.27 24.62 15.87
CA TRP A 332 -12.27 23.56 15.84
C TRP A 332 -13.68 24.09 15.60
N ALA A 333 -14.57 23.25 15.07
CA ALA A 333 -15.94 23.60 14.73
C ALA A 333 -16.91 22.41 14.81
N ASN A 334 -18.20 22.67 14.56
CA ASN A 334 -19.24 21.64 14.49
C ASN A 334 -19.39 20.78 15.76
N GLY A 335 -19.06 21.37 16.92
CA GLY A 335 -19.08 20.71 18.22
C GLY A 335 -17.89 19.80 18.50
N TRP A 336 -16.91 19.74 17.59
CA TRP A 336 -15.67 18.99 17.79
C TRP A 336 -14.65 19.76 18.62
N GLU A 337 -13.88 19.04 19.41
CA GLU A 337 -12.77 19.56 20.19
C GLU A 337 -11.65 18.51 20.33
N PRO A 338 -10.39 18.93 20.61
CA PRO A 338 -9.30 18.00 20.80
C PRO A 338 -9.45 17.31 22.16
N ALA A 339 -9.44 15.98 22.14
CA ALA A 339 -9.41 15.14 23.33
C ALA A 339 -7.96 14.88 23.81
N GLY A 340 -6.98 15.03 22.93
CA GLY A 340 -5.56 14.89 23.25
C GLY A 340 -4.68 14.75 22.01
N VAL A 341 -3.36 14.81 22.21
CA VAL A 341 -2.38 14.48 21.17
C VAL A 341 -2.06 12.99 21.27
N LEU A 342 -2.30 12.24 20.20
CA LEU A 342 -2.00 10.80 20.14
C LEU A 342 -0.53 10.54 19.80
N ALA A 343 0.02 11.35 18.91
CA ALA A 343 1.40 11.21 18.45
C ALA A 343 1.91 12.53 17.85
N GLU A 344 3.21 12.75 17.97
CA GLU A 344 3.91 13.88 17.36
C GLU A 344 5.29 13.42 16.88
N LYS A 345 5.63 13.79 15.65
CA LYS A 345 6.95 13.60 15.02
C LYS A 345 7.33 14.90 14.29
N PRO A 346 8.59 15.09 13.89
CA PRO A 346 8.98 16.26 13.11
C PRO A 346 8.02 16.50 11.93
N GLY A 347 7.39 17.67 11.89
CA GLY A 347 6.47 18.07 10.82
C GLY A 347 5.08 17.42 10.81
N ILE A 348 4.72 16.55 11.76
CA ILE A 348 3.38 15.93 11.83
C ILE A 348 2.89 15.75 13.27
N ARG A 349 1.63 16.09 13.52
CA ARG A 349 0.95 15.84 14.80
C ARG A 349 -0.43 15.25 14.56
N VAL A 350 -0.79 14.24 15.36
CA VAL A 350 -2.07 13.54 15.31
C VAL A 350 -2.83 13.79 16.62
N TYR A 351 -4.06 14.25 16.50
CA TYR A 351 -4.97 14.51 17.60
C TYR A 351 -6.07 13.45 17.65
N ALA A 352 -6.44 13.02 18.84
CA ALA A 352 -7.77 12.47 19.09
C ALA A 352 -8.75 13.64 19.24
N ILE A 353 -9.94 13.52 18.66
CA ILE A 353 -10.99 14.52 18.77
C ILE A 353 -12.31 13.86 19.21
N SER A 354 -13.15 14.63 19.89
CA SER A 354 -14.48 14.21 20.29
C SER A 354 -15.51 15.28 19.98
N ARG A 355 -16.75 14.86 19.71
CA ARG A 355 -17.88 15.76 19.49
C ARG A 355 -18.69 15.86 20.78
N ARG A 356 -18.94 17.09 21.24
CA ARG A 356 -19.88 17.34 22.33
C ARG A 356 -21.29 16.87 21.92
N PRO A 357 -22.07 16.32 22.87
CA PRO A 357 -23.43 15.87 22.61
C PRO A 357 -24.35 16.98 22.09
#